data_AF-A0A1U9MJY1-F1
#
_entry.id   AF-A0A1U9MJY1-F1
#
_cell.length_a   1.000
_cell.length_b   1.000
_cell.length_c   1.000
_cell.angle_alpha   90.00
_cell.angle_beta   90.00
_cell.angle_gamma   90.00
#
_symmetry.space_group_name_H-M   'P 1'
#
loop_
_entity.id
_entity.type
_entity.pdbx_description
1 polymer ?
#
loop_
_entity_poly.entity_id
_entity_poly.type
_entity_poly.pdbx_seq_one_letter_code
_entity_poly.pdbx_strand_id
1 'polypeptide(L)' 'MHLDASLYLGDRWEYRLHYGALELKASGPEKLETGEVYIIIKPEDVWLFRD' A
#
# COMPACT_ATOMS: atom_id res chain seq x y z
N MET A 1 5.22 5.84 -6.14
CA MET A 1 4.35 4.66 -5.98
C MET A 1 2.95 5.20 -6.16
N HIS A 2 2.12 4.60 -7.00
CA HIS A 2 0.80 5.17 -7.26
C HIS A 2 -0.23 4.61 -6.27
N LEU A 3 -1.00 5.49 -5.62
CA LEU A 3 -2.15 5.14 -4.81
C LEU A 3 -3.41 5.19 -5.69
N ASP A 4 -3.99 4.03 -5.97
CA ASP A 4 -5.17 3.88 -6.82
C ASP A 4 -6.46 4.23 -6.07
N ALA A 5 -6.55 3.81 -4.81
CA ALA A 5 -7.75 3.95 -4.02
C ALA A 5 -7.46 3.91 -2.51
N SER A 6 -8.27 4.67 -1.78
CA SER A 6 -8.45 4.55 -0.33
C SER A 6 -9.84 3.99 -0.06
N LEU A 7 -9.93 2.81 0.56
CA LEU A 7 -11.17 2.12 0.88
C LEU A 7 -11.38 2.08 2.39
N TYR A 8 -12.52 2.56 2.88
CA TYR A 8 -12.84 2.46 4.30
C TYR A 8 -13.43 1.08 4.62
N LEU A 9 -12.79 0.34 5.53
CA LEU A 9 -13.17 -1.03 5.89
C LEU A 9 -14.00 -1.11 7.19
N GLY A 10 -14.44 0.04 7.72
CA GLY A 10 -15.25 0.14 8.94
C GLY A 10 -14.47 0.56 10.18
N ASP A 11 -13.19 0.18 10.30
CA ASP A 11 -12.29 0.56 11.40
C ASP A 11 -11.06 1.35 10.91
N ARG A 12 -10.59 1.07 9.69
CA ARG A 12 -9.41 1.69 9.08
C ARG A 12 -9.58 1.91 7.59
N TRP A 13 -8.70 2.71 7.03
CA TRP A 13 -8.55 2.85 5.59
C TRP A 13 -7.54 1.84 5.07
N GLU A 14 -7.88 1.17 3.98
CA GLU A 14 -6.96 0.35 3.19
C GLU A 14 -6.56 1.12 1.94
N TYR A 15 -5.27 1.16 1.68
CA TYR A 15 -4.64 1.82 0.54
C TYR A 15 -4.25 0.76 -0.48
N ARG A 16 -4.74 0.89 -1.72
CA ARG A 16 -4.37 0.05 -2.86
C ARG A 16 -3.29 0.75 -3.67
N LEU A 17 -2.11 0.16 -3.78
CA LEU A 17 -0.99 0.79 -4.45
C LEU A 17 -0.40 -0.09 -5.54
N HIS A 18 0.16 0.53 -6.57
CA HIS A 18 0.93 -0.18 -7.59
C HIS A 18 2.20 0.58 -8.04
N TYR A 19 3.17 -0.21 -8.50
CA TYR A 19 4.35 0.26 -9.24
C TYR A 19 4.76 -0.79 -10.28
N GLY A 20 4.47 -0.52 -11.55
CA GLY A 20 4.64 -1.52 -12.61
C GLY A 20 3.75 -2.74 -12.34
N ALA A 21 4.37 -3.92 -12.21
CA ALA A 21 3.67 -5.16 -11.87
C ALA A 21 3.56 -5.44 -10.36
N LEU A 22 4.17 -4.60 -9.51
CA LEU A 22 4.11 -4.75 -8.06
C LEU A 22 2.79 -4.14 -7.54
N GLU A 23 1.96 -4.95 -6.91
CA GLU A 23 0.77 -4.51 -6.17
C GLU A 23 1.03 -4.59 -4.66
N LEU A 24 0.62 -3.55 -3.93
CA LEU A 24 0.76 -3.48 -2.48
C LEU A 24 -0.53 -3.03 -1.81
N LYS A 25 -0.66 -3.42 -0.55
CA LYS A 25 -1.76 -3.02 0.34
C LYS A 25 -1.16 -2.46 1.61
N ALA A 26 -1.64 -1.31 2.04
CA ALA A 26 -1.30 -0.73 3.33
C ALA A 26 -2.58 -0.29 4.04
N SER A 27 -2.50 0.05 5.32
CA SER A 27 -3.65 0.59 6.05
C SER A 27 -3.26 1.73 6.97
N GLY A 28 -4.19 2.66 7.19
CA GLY A 28 -3.99 3.77 8.10
C GLY A 28 -5.30 4.37 8.63
N PRO A 29 -5.20 5.40 9.49
CA PRO A 29 -6.35 5.96 10.19
C PRO A 29 -7.19 6.92 9.34
N GLU A 30 -6.66 7.39 8.21
CA GLU A 30 -7.22 8.50 7.44
C GLU A 30 -7.36 8.17 5.96
N LYS A 31 -8.24 8.89 5.26
CA LYS A 31 -8.33 8.78 3.81
C LYS A 31 -7.14 9.50 3.18
N LEU A 32 -6.44 8.84 2.26
CA LEU A 32 -5.47 9.48 1.39
C LEU A 32 -6.07 9.72 0.00
N GLU A 33 -5.70 10.83 -0.62
CA GLU A 33 -6.08 11.14 -2.00
C GLU A 33 -5.22 10.35 -2.99
N THR A 34 -5.83 9.91 -4.09
CA THR A 34 -5.17 9.10 -5.12
C THR A 34 -4.04 9.87 -5.80
N GLY A 35 -3.02 9.15 -6.27
CA GLY A 35 -1.88 9.75 -6.98
C GLY A 35 -0.53 9.25 -6.51
N GLU A 36 0.53 10.00 -6.85
CA GLU A 36 1.88 9.63 -6.43
C GLU A 36 2.09 9.83 -4.94
N VAL A 37 2.53 8.77 -4.29
CA VAL A 37 2.86 8.74 -2.88
C VAL A 37 4.24 8.15 -2.66
N TYR A 38 4.84 8.55 -1.53
CA TYR A 38 6.04 7.93 -0.99
C TYR A 38 5.64 6.79 -0.04
N ILE A 39 6.33 5.66 -0.13
CA ILE A 39 6.17 4.54 0.81
C ILE A 39 7.54 4.06 1.30
N ILE A 40 7.53 3.43 2.47
CA ILE A 40 8.66 2.67 3.01
C ILE A 40 8.18 1.24 3.21
N ILE A 41 8.86 0.28 2.57
CA ILE A 41 8.72 -1.14 2.87
C ILE A 41 9.82 -1.47 3.88
N LYS A 42 9.44 -1.92 5.07
CA LYS A 42 10.43 -2.25 6.09
C LYS A 42 11.11 -3.58 5.75
N PRO A 43 12.43 -3.72 5.94
CA PRO A 43 13.13 -4.97 5.64
C PRO A 43 12.53 -6.20 6.33
N GLU A 44 12.00 -6.05 7.55
CA GLU A 44 11.34 -7.12 8.31
C GLU A 44 10.01 -7.62 7.70
N ASP A 45 9.39 -6.83 6.82
CA ASP A 45 8.14 -7.16 6.12
C ASP A 45 8.41 -7.78 4.72
N VAL A 46 9.67 -8.13 4.43
CA VAL A 46 10.08 -8.72 3.14
C VAL A 46 10.56 -10.15 3.34
N TRP A 47 9.93 -11.09 2.64
CA TRP A 47 10.34 -12.49 2.61
C TRP A 47 10.99 -12.83 1.28
N LEU A 48 12.14 -13.49 1.34
CA LEU A 48 12.83 -14.05 0.18
C LEU A 48 12.63 -15.57 0.19
N PHE A 49 12.04 -16.09 -0.87
CA PHE A 49 11.86 -17.52 -1.08
C PHE A 49 12.91 -18.01 -2.08
N ARG A 50 13.41 -19.24 -1.89
CA ARG A 50 14.25 -19.89 -2.91
C ARG A 50 13.36 -20.54 -3.96
N ASP A 51 13.84 -20.57 -5.20
CA ASP A 51 13.23 -21.32 -6.30
C ASP A 51 13.29 -22.84 -6.08
#